data_AF-A0AAD8E5K2-F1
#
_entry.id   AF-A0AAD8E5K2-F1
#
_cell.length_a   1.000
_cell.length_b   1.000
_cell.length_c   1.000
_cell.angle_alpha   90.00
_cell.angle_beta   90.00
_cell.angle_gamma   90.00
#
_symmetry.space_group_name_H-M   'P 1'
#
loop_
_entity.id
_entity.type
_entity.pdbx_description
1 polymer ?
#
loop_
_entity_poly.entity_id
_entity_poly.type
_entity_poly.pdbx_seq_one_letter_code
_entity_poly.pdbx_strand_id
1 'polypeptide(L)'
;AQVSRECQQHFGLIVDGQSLHFALNSTDKHRESFSEVCKACTAVICCRMSPLQKCQVVQLVKSFSEKPITAAIGDGANDVSMIQEAHVGLGIMGKEGRQAVRCSDFAFARFKFLRRVLLVHGHWYYLRVATLVQYFFYKNIVFITPQLYYGFSNCFSTEPLYDTMFLTLFNVLYTSLPILIYGLFEQNHSAQTLLDYPQLYRNIRKNILMSWSTFFQWITFVLKQISFHFITFLYPWGFWIPTAGGASMLSRSAFGTFIYHCVVFVVNFKLVLKSRYWTWLFLGSIFITVFGFMLVTAVYSLIVTDLMHYTYIYMLGSLLFWLLSLLLLVACLVPDCTFSVLQIYMHSTYKKIKKKWKKIFGSKKHNHYNFNRSSFQRSSTLHTPS
;
A
#
# COMPACT_ATOMS: atom_id res chain seq x y z
N ALA A 1 -3.42 -16.57 -27.07
CA ALA A 1 -1.94 -16.47 -27.12
C ALA A 1 -1.55 -15.84 -28.46
N GLN A 2 -0.36 -15.22 -28.54
CA GLN A 2 0.19 -14.44 -29.68
C GLN A 2 -0.66 -13.23 -30.15
N VAL A 3 -0.37 -12.04 -29.58
CA VAL A 3 -0.78 -10.75 -30.15
C VAL A 3 0.44 -9.83 -30.11
N SER A 4 1.02 -9.61 -31.29
CA SER A 4 1.93 -8.52 -31.70
C SER A 4 2.93 -8.00 -30.67
N ARG A 5 4.12 -8.59 -30.67
CA ARG A 5 5.35 -7.85 -30.37
C ARG A 5 5.49 -6.79 -31.46
N GLU A 6 5.35 -5.50 -31.12
CA GLU A 6 6.16 -4.50 -31.82
C GLU A 6 7.59 -5.06 -31.86
N CYS A 7 8.32 -4.95 -32.98
CA CYS A 7 9.76 -5.23 -32.97
C CYS A 7 10.46 -4.18 -32.09
N GLN A 8 10.23 -4.22 -30.78
CA GLN A 8 11.19 -3.77 -29.80
C GLN A 8 12.39 -4.66 -30.03
N GLN A 9 13.36 -4.15 -30.79
CA GLN A 9 14.64 -4.82 -30.96
C GLN A 9 15.18 -5.08 -29.55
N HIS A 10 15.29 -6.36 -29.20
CA HIS A 10 15.78 -6.78 -27.90
C HIS A 10 17.30 -6.73 -27.94
N PHE A 11 17.86 -5.62 -27.47
CA PHE A 11 19.31 -5.47 -27.37
C PHE A 11 19.83 -6.14 -26.10
N GLY A 12 21.00 -6.77 -26.21
CA GLY A 12 21.79 -7.26 -25.09
C GLY A 12 23.16 -6.58 -25.08
N LEU A 13 23.66 -6.22 -23.91
CA LEU A 13 24.96 -5.60 -23.73
C LEU A 13 25.89 -6.57 -22.99
N ILE A 14 27.11 -6.75 -23.51
CA ILE A 14 28.18 -7.51 -22.84
C ILE A 14 29.36 -6.58 -22.64
N VAL A 15 29.85 -6.47 -21.41
CA VAL A 15 30.99 -5.61 -21.06
C VAL A 15 31.92 -6.37 -20.13
N ASP A 16 33.21 -6.31 -20.39
CA ASP A 16 34.24 -6.89 -19.54
C ASP A 16 34.68 -5.91 -18.43
N GLY A 17 35.37 -6.42 -17.40
CA GLY A 17 35.81 -5.61 -16.26
C GLY A 17 36.70 -4.41 -16.63
N GLN A 18 37.53 -4.50 -17.68
CA GLN A 18 38.39 -3.38 -18.07
C GLN A 18 37.57 -2.26 -18.72
N SER A 19 36.72 -2.59 -19.71
CA SER A 19 35.84 -1.60 -20.34
C SER A 19 34.87 -0.99 -19.34
N LEU A 20 34.37 -1.78 -18.38
CA LEU A 20 33.50 -1.29 -17.30
C LEU A 20 34.21 -0.26 -16.42
N HIS A 21 35.48 -0.48 -16.08
CA HIS A 21 36.28 0.48 -15.31
C HIS A 21 36.37 1.83 -16.04
N PHE A 22 36.66 1.82 -17.34
CA PHE A 22 36.67 3.05 -18.14
C PHE A 22 35.28 3.69 -18.22
N ALA A 23 34.22 2.90 -18.41
CA ALA A 23 32.85 3.42 -18.48
C ALA A 23 32.39 4.08 -17.17
N LEU A 24 32.88 3.61 -16.02
CA LEU A 24 32.50 4.12 -14.70
C LEU A 24 33.39 5.26 -14.17
N ASN A 25 34.70 5.26 -14.48
CA ASN A 25 35.67 6.13 -13.80
C ASN A 25 36.23 7.29 -14.65
N SER A 26 35.99 7.32 -15.96
CA SER A 26 36.68 8.28 -16.84
C SER A 26 36.06 9.69 -16.84
N THR A 27 34.74 9.83 -16.94
CA THR A 27 34.02 11.13 -16.93
C THR A 27 32.55 10.90 -16.62
N ASP A 28 31.87 11.85 -15.96
CA ASP A 28 30.41 11.77 -15.71
C ASP A 28 29.61 11.55 -16.99
N LYS A 29 30.05 12.13 -18.11
CA LYS A 29 29.44 11.94 -19.43
C LYS A 29 29.47 10.48 -19.91
N HIS A 30 30.56 9.74 -19.68
CA HIS A 30 30.65 8.33 -20.06
C HIS A 30 29.73 7.47 -19.19
N ARG A 31 29.65 7.79 -17.90
CA ARG A 31 28.76 7.12 -16.95
C ARG A 31 27.28 7.32 -17.31
N GLU A 32 26.90 8.53 -17.74
CA GLU A 32 25.56 8.82 -18.24
C GLU A 32 25.24 8.07 -19.53
N SER A 33 26.12 8.12 -20.53
CA SER A 33 25.94 7.36 -21.78
C SER A 33 25.81 5.86 -21.52
N PHE A 34 26.65 5.31 -20.64
CA PHE A 34 26.60 3.90 -20.26
C PHE A 34 25.27 3.54 -19.56
N SER A 35 24.76 4.42 -18.70
CA SER A 35 23.46 4.30 -18.04
C SER A 35 22.30 4.29 -19.06
N GLU A 36 22.34 5.15 -20.08
CA GLU A 36 21.33 5.18 -21.14
C GLU A 36 21.32 3.89 -21.97
N VAL A 37 22.49 3.40 -22.37
CA VAL A 37 22.62 2.12 -23.09
C VAL A 37 22.08 0.98 -22.22
N CYS A 38 22.45 0.92 -20.93
CA CYS A 38 21.93 -0.08 -20.00
C CYS A 38 20.40 -0.07 -19.91
N LYS A 39 19.77 1.11 -19.92
CA LYS A 39 18.29 1.24 -19.88
C LYS A 39 17.62 0.83 -21.18
N ALA A 40 18.29 1.01 -22.32
CA ALA A 40 17.78 0.61 -23.63
C ALA A 40 17.89 -0.92 -23.85
N CYS A 41 18.85 -1.57 -23.19
CA CYS A 41 19.05 -3.01 -23.30
C CYS A 41 18.06 -3.81 -22.45
N THR A 42 17.68 -4.97 -22.97
CA THR A 42 16.85 -5.95 -22.24
C THR A 42 17.64 -6.83 -21.28
N ALA A 43 18.92 -7.05 -21.57
CA ALA A 43 19.85 -7.78 -20.71
C ALA A 43 21.22 -7.10 -20.76
N VAL A 44 21.88 -7.04 -19.60
CA VAL A 44 23.24 -6.54 -19.46
C VAL A 44 24.04 -7.62 -18.74
N ILE A 45 25.15 -8.05 -19.34
CA ILE A 45 26.04 -9.09 -18.81
C ILE A 45 27.42 -8.46 -18.62
N CYS A 46 27.83 -8.34 -17.36
CA CYS A 46 29.16 -7.87 -17.03
C CYS A 46 30.06 -9.08 -16.72
N CYS A 47 31.17 -9.21 -17.45
CA CYS A 47 32.08 -10.35 -17.40
C CYS A 47 33.37 -9.99 -16.65
N ARG A 48 33.94 -10.97 -15.92
CA ARG A 48 35.25 -10.84 -15.23
C ARG A 48 35.36 -9.60 -14.33
N MET A 49 34.29 -9.30 -13.60
CA MET A 49 34.28 -8.16 -12.65
C MET A 49 35.02 -8.49 -11.36
N SER A 50 35.75 -7.51 -10.82
CA SER A 50 36.22 -7.54 -9.44
C SER A 50 35.06 -7.33 -8.44
N PRO A 51 35.20 -7.73 -7.15
CA PRO A 51 34.17 -7.48 -6.13
C PRO A 51 33.79 -5.99 -6.01
N LEU A 52 34.77 -5.10 -6.13
CA LEU A 52 34.54 -3.65 -6.10
C LEU A 52 33.70 -3.18 -7.30
N GLN A 53 34.00 -3.67 -8.50
CA GLN A 53 33.25 -3.30 -9.71
C GLN A 53 31.79 -3.74 -9.65
N LYS A 54 31.50 -4.92 -9.07
CA LYS A 54 30.12 -5.38 -8.86
C LYS A 54 29.33 -4.38 -8.00
N CYS A 55 29.93 -3.88 -6.92
CA CYS A 55 29.36 -2.85 -6.06
C CYS A 55 29.12 -1.53 -6.85
N GLN A 56 30.11 -1.08 -7.61
CA GLN A 56 29.98 0.16 -8.41
C GLN A 56 28.86 0.09 -9.45
N VAL A 57 28.59 -1.08 -10.03
CA VAL A 57 27.44 -1.28 -10.93
C VAL A 57 26.12 -1.10 -10.19
N VAL A 58 25.99 -1.61 -8.96
CA VAL A 58 24.78 -1.40 -8.15
C VAL A 58 24.61 0.07 -7.80
N GLN A 59 25.69 0.77 -7.43
CA GLN A 59 25.69 2.22 -7.19
C GLN A 59 25.25 3.01 -8.43
N LEU A 60 25.74 2.63 -9.61
CA LEU A 60 25.32 3.22 -10.88
C LEU A 60 23.80 3.08 -11.08
N VAL A 61 23.26 1.87 -10.92
CA VAL A 61 21.82 1.62 -11.11
C VAL A 61 20.98 2.40 -10.10
N LYS A 62 21.44 2.54 -8.85
CA LYS A 62 20.80 3.37 -7.82
C LYS A 62 20.79 4.85 -8.19
N SER A 63 21.82 5.33 -8.89
CA SER A 63 21.93 6.71 -9.37
C SER A 63 21.08 7.03 -10.61
N PHE A 64 20.34 6.06 -11.17
CA PHE A 64 19.45 6.34 -12.29
C PHE A 64 18.35 7.33 -11.90
N SER A 65 17.93 8.16 -12.86
CA SER A 65 16.84 9.13 -12.68
C SER A 65 15.54 8.54 -12.15
N GLU A 66 15.22 7.28 -12.49
CA GLU A 66 14.04 6.59 -11.98
C GLU A 66 14.14 6.12 -10.52
N LYS A 67 15.34 6.18 -9.92
CA LYS A 67 15.66 5.68 -8.58
C LYS A 67 15.07 4.29 -8.31
N PRO A 68 15.44 3.27 -9.11
CA PRO A 68 14.89 1.93 -8.97
C PRO A 68 15.31 1.29 -7.65
N ILE A 69 14.43 0.46 -7.09
CA ILE A 69 14.78 -0.43 -5.98
C ILE A 69 15.60 -1.59 -6.55
N THR A 70 16.81 -1.75 -6.01
CA THR A 70 17.80 -2.74 -6.47
C THR A 70 17.84 -3.92 -5.52
N ALA A 71 17.98 -5.13 -6.07
CA ALA A 71 18.26 -6.33 -5.30
C ALA A 71 19.51 -7.00 -5.87
N ALA A 72 20.42 -7.43 -4.99
CA ALA A 72 21.63 -8.14 -5.36
C ALA A 72 21.60 -9.54 -4.76
N ILE A 73 22.06 -10.51 -5.54
CA ILE A 73 22.08 -11.92 -5.14
C ILE A 73 23.44 -12.53 -5.40
N GLY A 74 23.93 -13.33 -4.44
CA GLY A 74 25.22 -14.01 -4.55
C GLY A 74 25.37 -15.14 -3.55
N ASP A 75 26.35 -16.00 -3.77
CA ASP A 75 26.68 -17.17 -2.95
C ASP A 75 28.07 -17.10 -2.32
N GLY A 76 28.97 -16.31 -2.91
CA GLY A 76 30.38 -16.23 -2.53
C GLY A 76 30.80 -14.93 -1.83
N ALA A 77 32.02 -14.94 -1.29
CA ALA A 77 32.69 -13.78 -0.69
C ALA A 77 32.76 -12.57 -1.64
N ASN A 78 32.93 -12.85 -2.94
CA ASN A 78 33.07 -11.84 -4.00
C ASN A 78 31.80 -11.03 -4.24
N ASP A 79 30.65 -11.50 -3.74
CA ASP A 79 29.37 -10.84 -3.92
C ASP A 79 28.95 -10.04 -2.68
N VAL A 80 29.69 -10.14 -1.56
CA VAL A 80 29.32 -9.48 -0.29
C VAL A 80 29.17 -7.97 -0.46
N SER A 81 30.16 -7.30 -1.08
CA SER A 81 30.09 -5.85 -1.30
C SER A 81 28.94 -5.44 -2.23
N MET A 82 28.61 -6.27 -3.22
CA MET A 82 27.47 -6.04 -4.12
C MET A 82 26.13 -6.22 -3.40
N ILE A 83 26.03 -7.25 -2.55
CA ILE A 83 24.86 -7.56 -1.73
C ILE A 83 24.57 -6.42 -0.75
N GLN A 84 25.61 -5.93 -0.05
CA GLN A 84 25.49 -4.84 0.93
C GLN A 84 25.15 -3.49 0.31
N GLU A 85 25.54 -3.26 -0.95
CA GLU A 85 25.26 -2.01 -1.65
C GLU A 85 23.81 -1.92 -2.17
N ALA A 86 23.17 -3.07 -2.45
CA ALA A 86 21.79 -3.11 -2.93
C ALA A 86 20.79 -2.72 -1.83
N HIS A 87 19.57 -2.32 -2.24
CA HIS A 87 18.50 -2.06 -1.25
C HIS A 87 18.00 -3.33 -0.58
N VAL A 88 18.13 -4.49 -1.26
CA VAL A 88 17.81 -5.81 -0.71
C VAL A 88 18.93 -6.77 -1.10
N GLY A 89 19.62 -7.29 -0.08
CA GLY A 89 20.67 -8.29 -0.21
C GLY A 89 20.12 -9.72 -0.09
N LEU A 90 20.44 -10.59 -1.05
CA LEU A 90 19.95 -11.96 -1.11
C LEU A 90 21.12 -12.95 -1.16
N GLY A 91 21.25 -13.79 -0.14
CA GLY A 91 22.29 -14.79 -0.03
C GLY A 91 21.81 -16.17 -0.48
N ILE A 92 22.58 -16.84 -1.32
CA ILE A 92 22.39 -18.26 -1.62
C ILE A 92 23.36 -19.06 -0.77
N MET A 93 22.87 -20.11 -0.09
CA MET A 93 23.74 -21.01 0.66
C MET A 93 24.64 -21.81 -0.29
N GLY A 94 25.90 -21.41 -0.38
CA GLY A 94 26.96 -22.15 -1.06
C GLY A 94 27.41 -23.37 -0.26
N LYS A 95 28.01 -24.34 -0.98
CA LYS A 95 28.68 -25.48 -0.34
C LYS A 95 30.04 -25.10 0.27
N GLU A 96 30.73 -24.15 -0.35
CA GLU A 96 32.12 -23.80 -0.05
C GLU A 96 32.27 -22.63 0.92
N GLY A 97 31.21 -21.84 1.12
CA GLY A 97 31.23 -20.69 2.02
C GLY A 97 29.84 -20.17 2.36
N ARG A 98 29.72 -19.55 3.54
CA ARG A 98 28.47 -18.92 4.04
C ARG A 98 28.59 -17.41 4.19
N GLN A 99 29.62 -16.79 3.62
CA GLN A 99 29.88 -15.36 3.80
C GLN A 99 28.78 -14.49 3.16
N ALA A 100 28.37 -14.77 1.92
CA ALA A 100 27.27 -14.06 1.27
C ALA A 100 25.97 -14.13 2.08
N VAL A 101 25.66 -15.30 2.64
CA VAL A 101 24.48 -15.55 3.48
C VAL A 101 24.53 -14.76 4.79
N ARG A 102 25.70 -14.71 5.45
CA ARG A 102 25.87 -13.96 6.70
C ARG A 102 25.78 -12.45 6.50
N CYS A 103 26.07 -11.97 5.29
CA CYS A 103 26.06 -10.55 4.95
C CYS A 103 24.83 -10.14 4.11
N SER A 104 23.82 -11.00 3.99
CA SER A 104 22.57 -10.75 3.23
C SER A 104 21.36 -10.57 4.14
N ASP A 105 20.36 -9.82 3.68
CA ASP A 105 19.09 -9.63 4.40
C ASP A 105 18.24 -10.91 4.43
N PHE A 106 18.22 -11.64 3.32
CA PHE A 106 17.51 -12.92 3.20
C PHE A 106 18.42 -14.00 2.63
N ALA A 107 18.34 -15.19 3.22
CA ALA A 107 19.13 -16.35 2.77
C ALA A 107 18.25 -17.53 2.36
N PHE A 108 18.61 -18.22 1.27
CA PHE A 108 17.91 -19.42 0.83
C PHE A 108 18.85 -20.44 0.17
N ALA A 109 18.43 -21.70 0.15
CA ALA A 109 19.29 -22.80 -0.30
C ALA A 109 19.56 -22.85 -1.81
N ARG A 110 18.63 -22.36 -2.64
CA ARG A 110 18.71 -22.47 -4.10
C ARG A 110 18.07 -21.28 -4.78
N PHE A 111 18.63 -20.85 -5.91
CA PHE A 111 18.12 -19.73 -6.71
C PHE A 111 16.63 -19.85 -7.08
N LYS A 112 16.11 -21.07 -7.31
CA LYS A 112 14.69 -21.29 -7.66
C LYS A 112 13.69 -20.72 -6.64
N PHE A 113 14.09 -20.57 -5.37
CA PHE A 113 13.22 -20.00 -4.33
C PHE A 113 13.03 -18.50 -4.47
N LEU A 114 13.93 -17.79 -5.18
CA LEU A 114 13.82 -16.36 -5.44
C LEU A 114 12.48 -15.98 -6.07
N ARG A 115 11.97 -16.82 -6.98
CA ARG A 115 10.65 -16.63 -7.61
C ARG A 115 9.54 -16.52 -6.56
N ARG A 116 9.56 -17.37 -5.53
CA ARG A 116 8.54 -17.36 -4.47
C ARG A 116 8.76 -16.21 -3.50
N VAL A 117 10.00 -15.95 -3.11
CA VAL A 117 10.36 -14.83 -2.22
C VAL A 117 9.86 -13.50 -2.80
N LEU A 118 10.15 -13.21 -4.06
CA LEU A 118 9.71 -11.96 -4.68
C LEU A 118 8.22 -11.93 -4.98
N LEU A 119 7.71 -12.89 -5.75
CA LEU A 119 6.34 -12.81 -6.28
C LEU A 119 5.27 -13.08 -5.24
N VAL A 120 5.56 -13.89 -4.22
CA VAL A 120 4.58 -14.22 -3.16
C VAL A 120 4.84 -13.36 -1.93
N HIS A 121 5.99 -13.54 -1.29
CA HIS A 121 6.27 -12.85 -0.02
C HIS A 121 6.46 -11.35 -0.22
N GLY A 122 7.18 -10.92 -1.25
CA GLY A 122 7.35 -9.50 -1.58
C GLY A 122 6.01 -8.82 -1.91
N HIS A 123 5.13 -9.50 -2.65
CA HIS A 123 3.80 -8.98 -2.96
C HIS A 123 2.94 -8.80 -1.70
N TRP A 124 2.85 -9.83 -0.86
CA TRP A 124 2.08 -9.77 0.37
C TRP A 124 2.66 -8.75 1.35
N TYR A 125 3.98 -8.74 1.54
CA TYR A 125 4.65 -7.82 2.46
C TYR A 125 4.39 -6.36 2.08
N TYR A 126 4.57 -6.02 0.80
CA TYR A 126 4.29 -4.68 0.32
C TYR A 126 2.84 -4.24 0.59
N LEU A 127 1.86 -5.11 0.28
CA LEU A 127 0.44 -4.77 0.47
C LEU A 127 0.07 -4.62 1.95
N ARG A 128 0.58 -5.51 2.81
CA ARG A 128 0.37 -5.48 4.25
C ARG A 128 0.92 -4.19 4.85
N VAL A 129 2.20 -3.89 4.61
CA VAL A 129 2.86 -2.69 5.14
C VAL A 129 2.22 -1.42 4.60
N ALA A 130 1.94 -1.35 3.29
CA ALA A 130 1.32 -0.17 2.70
C ALA A 130 -0.06 0.11 3.30
N THR A 131 -0.89 -0.93 3.47
CA THR A 131 -2.21 -0.75 4.08
C THR A 131 -2.10 -0.42 5.57
N LEU A 132 -1.16 -1.03 6.30
CA LEU A 132 -0.90 -0.74 7.71
C LEU A 132 -0.58 0.73 7.92
N VAL A 133 0.35 1.28 7.14
CA VAL A 133 0.74 2.70 7.26
C VAL A 133 -0.43 3.62 6.92
N GLN A 134 -1.14 3.34 5.82
CA GLN A 134 -2.31 4.15 5.43
C GLN A 134 -3.41 4.12 6.47
N TYR A 135 -3.72 2.95 7.00
CA TYR A 135 -4.71 2.78 8.06
C TYR A 135 -4.29 3.49 9.35
N PHE A 136 -3.00 3.47 9.69
CA PHE A 136 -2.50 4.15 10.88
C PHE A 136 -2.69 5.67 10.81
N PHE A 137 -2.40 6.30 9.67
CA PHE A 137 -2.72 7.72 9.48
C PHE A 137 -4.23 7.96 9.47
N TYR A 138 -4.96 7.15 8.72
CA TYR A 138 -6.41 7.23 8.62
C TYR A 138 -7.10 7.23 10.00
N LYS A 139 -6.83 6.23 10.84
CA LYS A 139 -7.50 6.09 12.14
C LYS A 139 -7.22 7.26 13.09
N ASN A 140 -5.99 7.79 13.07
CA ASN A 140 -5.61 8.91 13.92
C ASN A 140 -6.28 10.22 13.44
N ILE A 141 -6.36 10.43 12.13
CA ILE A 141 -7.05 11.59 11.57
C ILE A 141 -8.55 11.52 11.87
N VAL A 142 -9.18 10.37 11.66
CA VAL A 142 -10.58 10.13 12.03
C VAL A 142 -10.85 10.39 13.50
N PHE A 143 -9.93 9.97 14.37
CA PHE A 143 -10.04 10.16 15.80
C PHE A 143 -9.95 11.62 16.24
N ILE A 144 -8.99 12.38 15.73
CA ILE A 144 -8.77 13.78 16.15
C ILE A 144 -9.73 14.77 15.49
N THR A 145 -10.33 14.41 14.35
CA THR A 145 -11.19 15.32 13.58
C THR A 145 -12.41 15.83 14.38
N PRO A 146 -13.17 14.99 15.11
CA PRO A 146 -14.25 15.50 15.96
C PRO A 146 -13.77 16.43 17.08
N GLN A 147 -12.58 16.19 17.64
CA GLN A 147 -11.98 17.08 18.66
C GLN A 147 -11.66 18.45 18.07
N LEU A 148 -11.16 18.50 16.83
CA LEU A 148 -10.93 19.76 16.11
C LEU A 148 -12.25 20.49 15.86
N TYR A 149 -13.30 19.77 15.46
CA TYR A 149 -14.61 20.37 15.23
C TYR A 149 -15.26 20.90 16.52
N TYR A 150 -15.12 20.17 17.62
CA TYR A 150 -15.53 20.65 18.94
C TYR A 150 -14.81 21.94 19.34
N GLY A 151 -13.53 22.08 18.96
CA GLY A 151 -12.75 23.31 19.09
C GLY A 151 -13.40 24.55 18.48
N PHE A 152 -14.06 24.42 17.32
CA PHE A 152 -14.80 25.53 16.73
C PHE A 152 -16.08 25.86 17.52
N SER A 153 -16.76 24.85 18.07
CA SER A 153 -17.98 25.03 18.85
C SER A 153 -17.73 25.63 20.24
N ASN A 154 -16.56 25.39 20.84
CA ASN A 154 -16.20 25.89 22.18
C ASN A 154 -15.25 27.11 22.14
N CYS A 155 -15.17 27.81 21.02
CA CYS A 155 -14.31 28.98 20.81
C CYS A 155 -12.82 28.72 21.13
N PHE A 156 -12.32 27.51 20.85
CA PHE A 156 -10.95 27.08 21.12
C PHE A 156 -10.52 27.21 22.59
N SER A 157 -11.46 27.06 23.52
CA SER A 157 -11.22 27.05 24.98
C SER A 157 -10.41 25.83 25.49
N THR A 158 -9.76 25.10 24.59
CA THR A 158 -8.91 23.90 24.82
C THR A 158 -9.54 22.77 25.63
N GLU A 159 -10.85 22.82 25.89
CA GLU A 159 -11.55 21.75 26.58
C GLU A 159 -11.59 20.46 25.71
N PRO A 160 -11.19 19.30 26.26
CA PRO A 160 -11.23 18.04 25.52
C PRO A 160 -12.66 17.52 25.37
N LEU A 161 -12.99 17.07 24.15
CA LEU A 161 -14.24 16.36 23.85
C LEU A 161 -14.20 14.95 24.47
N TYR A 162 -13.03 14.29 24.37
CA TYR A 162 -12.84 12.94 24.88
C TYR A 162 -12.27 12.93 26.29
N ASP A 163 -12.64 11.91 27.05
CA ASP A 163 -11.98 11.60 28.32
C ASP A 163 -10.50 11.25 28.12
N THR A 164 -9.66 11.54 29.13
CA THR A 164 -8.23 11.21 29.11
C THR A 164 -7.97 9.71 28.91
N MET A 165 -8.82 8.83 29.44
CA MET A 165 -8.73 7.39 29.21
C MET A 165 -8.95 7.02 27.75
N PHE A 166 -9.88 7.69 27.07
CA PHE A 166 -10.14 7.45 25.65
C PHE A 166 -8.97 7.91 24.78
N LEU A 167 -8.34 9.04 25.11
CA LEU A 167 -7.17 9.55 24.42
C LEU A 167 -5.98 8.58 24.49
N THR A 168 -5.75 7.96 25.65
CA THR A 168 -4.62 7.07 25.88
C THR A 168 -4.84 5.66 25.30
N LEU A 169 -6.04 5.10 25.47
CA LEU A 169 -6.32 3.70 25.11
C LEU A 169 -6.65 3.50 23.62
N PHE A 170 -7.03 4.56 22.89
CA PHE A 170 -7.45 4.46 21.49
C PHE A 170 -6.41 3.74 20.61
N ASN A 171 -5.16 4.18 20.68
CA ASN A 171 -4.08 3.64 19.86
C ASN A 171 -3.51 2.33 20.41
N VAL A 172 -3.56 2.13 21.73
CA VAL A 172 -2.92 1.00 22.41
C VAL A 172 -3.81 -0.23 22.43
N LEU A 173 -5.08 -0.11 22.80
CA LEU A 173 -5.98 -1.25 23.01
C LEU A 173 -7.05 -1.38 21.91
N TYR A 174 -7.72 -0.29 21.55
CA TYR A 174 -8.97 -0.40 20.78
C TYR A 174 -8.79 -0.48 19.26
N THR A 175 -7.60 -0.20 18.75
CA THR A 175 -7.33 -0.17 17.29
C THR A 175 -6.05 -0.87 16.84
N SER A 176 -5.23 -1.38 17.77
CA SER A 176 -3.90 -1.96 17.48
C SER A 176 -3.94 -3.43 17.07
N LEU A 177 -4.71 -4.25 17.79
CA LEU A 177 -4.73 -5.70 17.60
C LEU A 177 -5.22 -6.09 16.19
N PRO A 178 -6.32 -5.54 15.64
CA PRO A 178 -6.82 -5.99 14.36
C PRO A 178 -5.91 -5.59 13.19
N ILE A 179 -5.29 -4.40 13.27
CA ILE A 179 -4.34 -3.97 12.24
C ILE A 179 -3.04 -4.78 12.30
N LEU A 180 -2.62 -5.22 13.48
CA LEU A 180 -1.49 -6.13 13.63
C LEU A 180 -1.80 -7.48 12.96
N ILE A 181 -2.94 -8.09 13.27
CA ILE A 181 -3.35 -9.36 12.67
C ILE A 181 -3.51 -9.22 11.15
N TYR A 182 -4.11 -8.13 10.67
CA TYR A 182 -4.16 -7.80 9.25
C TYR A 182 -2.74 -7.74 8.64
N GLY A 183 -1.83 -6.98 9.27
CA GLY A 183 -0.46 -6.79 8.80
C GLY A 183 0.37 -8.07 8.74
N LEU A 184 0.03 -9.08 9.54
CA LEU A 184 0.73 -10.36 9.56
C LEU A 184 0.13 -11.39 8.60
N PHE A 185 -1.20 -11.46 8.50
CA PHE A 185 -1.89 -12.59 7.88
C PHE A 185 -2.65 -12.28 6.60
N GLU A 186 -2.85 -11.00 6.23
CA GLU A 186 -3.64 -10.64 5.04
C GLU A 186 -3.05 -11.24 3.75
N GLN A 187 -3.93 -11.78 2.90
CA GLN A 187 -3.56 -12.37 1.61
C GLN A 187 -4.57 -11.96 0.55
N ASN A 188 -4.20 -10.99 -0.28
CA ASN A 188 -5.06 -10.51 -1.35
C ASN A 188 -5.24 -11.53 -2.50
N HIS A 189 -4.25 -12.41 -2.70
CA HIS A 189 -4.24 -13.49 -3.66
C HIS A 189 -3.51 -14.70 -3.07
N SER A 190 -3.90 -15.91 -3.48
CA SER A 190 -3.21 -17.14 -3.06
C SER A 190 -1.77 -17.17 -3.60
N ALA A 191 -0.90 -17.91 -2.91
CA ALA A 191 0.50 -18.09 -3.33
C ALA A 191 0.60 -18.68 -4.75
N GLN A 192 -0.29 -19.62 -5.09
CA GLN A 192 -0.30 -20.26 -6.40
C GLN A 192 -0.67 -19.27 -7.50
N THR A 193 -1.71 -18.46 -7.29
CA THR A 193 -2.12 -17.40 -8.24
C THR A 193 -1.00 -16.39 -8.50
N LEU A 194 -0.26 -15.99 -7.47
CA LEU A 194 0.86 -15.05 -7.61
C LEU A 194 2.04 -15.66 -8.39
N LEU A 195 2.28 -16.97 -8.25
CA LEU A 195 3.29 -17.68 -9.02
C LEU A 195 2.86 -17.86 -10.48
N ASP A 196 1.59 -18.19 -10.74
CA ASP A 196 1.07 -18.43 -12.09
C ASP A 196 0.91 -17.14 -12.91
N TYR A 197 0.66 -16.01 -12.24
CA TYR A 197 0.51 -14.70 -12.87
C TYR A 197 1.53 -13.65 -12.36
N PRO A 198 2.83 -13.74 -12.73
CA PRO A 198 3.86 -12.79 -12.31
C PRO A 198 3.58 -11.32 -12.70
N GLN A 199 2.73 -11.11 -13.71
CA GLN A 199 2.30 -9.78 -14.14
C GLN A 199 1.60 -9.00 -13.02
N LEU A 200 1.05 -9.67 -12.01
CA LEU A 200 0.44 -9.03 -10.84
C LEU A 200 1.45 -8.20 -10.03
N TYR A 201 2.72 -8.64 -9.97
CA TYR A 201 3.79 -7.90 -9.31
C TYR A 201 4.04 -6.53 -9.95
N ARG A 202 3.80 -6.40 -11.27
CA ARG A 202 3.91 -5.11 -11.97
C ARG A 202 2.87 -4.10 -11.49
N ASN A 203 1.74 -4.52 -10.94
CA ASN A 203 0.69 -3.61 -10.47
C ASN A 203 1.07 -2.91 -9.16
N ILE A 204 2.03 -3.46 -8.41
CA ILE A 204 2.49 -2.92 -7.12
C ILE A 204 3.84 -2.21 -7.22
N ARG A 205 4.43 -2.11 -8.42
CA ARG A 205 5.70 -1.39 -8.66
C ARG A 205 5.57 0.10 -8.33
N LYS A 206 6.72 0.78 -8.18
CA LYS A 206 6.80 2.25 -7.97
C LYS A 206 6.00 2.75 -6.75
N ASN A 207 5.85 1.89 -5.73
CA ASN A 207 5.19 2.24 -4.48
C ASN A 207 3.79 2.88 -4.65
N ILE A 208 3.00 2.45 -5.65
CA ILE A 208 1.68 3.05 -5.97
C ILE A 208 0.74 3.09 -4.77
N LEU A 209 0.70 2.03 -3.95
CA LEU A 209 -0.15 2.01 -2.76
C LEU A 209 0.30 3.07 -1.75
N MET A 210 1.60 3.36 -1.62
CA MET A 210 2.15 4.37 -0.70
C MET A 210 2.21 5.78 -1.30
N SER A 211 1.60 6.01 -2.46
CA SER A 211 1.61 7.33 -3.09
C SER A 211 0.72 8.33 -2.35
N TRP A 212 1.08 9.62 -2.44
CA TRP A 212 0.28 10.72 -1.90
C TRP A 212 -1.16 10.73 -2.43
N SER A 213 -1.36 10.36 -3.70
CA SER A 213 -2.70 10.28 -4.28
C SER A 213 -3.58 9.25 -3.54
N THR A 214 -3.04 8.05 -3.28
CA THR A 214 -3.75 7.03 -2.51
C THR A 214 -3.99 7.51 -1.08
N PHE A 215 -2.99 8.13 -0.44
CA PHE A 215 -3.12 8.68 0.91
C PHE A 215 -4.27 9.69 1.04
N PHE A 216 -4.38 10.66 0.13
CA PHE A 216 -5.49 11.62 0.16
C PHE A 216 -6.84 10.96 -0.13
N GLN A 217 -6.89 9.91 -0.95
CA GLN A 217 -8.12 9.12 -1.14
C GLN A 217 -8.59 8.45 0.16
N TRP A 218 -7.67 7.97 1.01
CA TRP A 218 -8.04 7.41 2.32
C TRP A 218 -8.67 8.43 3.27
N ILE A 219 -8.24 9.70 3.19
CA ILE A 219 -8.61 10.74 4.14
C ILE A 219 -9.84 11.54 3.70
N THR A 220 -9.86 11.98 2.43
CA THR A 220 -10.83 12.97 1.94
C THR A 220 -12.28 12.52 2.02
N PHE A 221 -12.57 11.24 1.78
CA PHE A 221 -13.94 10.73 1.89
C PHE A 221 -14.44 10.78 3.32
N VAL A 222 -13.60 10.38 4.27
CA VAL A 222 -14.04 10.21 5.65
C VAL A 222 -14.09 11.53 6.41
N LEU A 223 -13.19 12.47 6.11
CA LEU A 223 -13.34 13.84 6.64
C LEU A 223 -14.70 14.42 6.26
N LYS A 224 -15.09 14.35 4.98
CA LYS A 224 -16.39 14.87 4.52
C LYS A 224 -17.58 14.21 5.25
N GLN A 225 -17.52 12.89 5.43
CA GLN A 225 -18.59 12.18 6.15
C GLN A 225 -18.63 12.54 7.64
N ILE A 226 -17.48 12.62 8.31
CA ILE A 226 -17.42 13.02 9.72
C ILE A 226 -17.89 14.46 9.89
N SER A 227 -17.48 15.39 9.02
CA SER A 227 -17.94 16.78 9.06
C SER A 227 -19.46 16.87 8.93
N PHE A 228 -20.04 16.15 7.95
CA PHE A 228 -21.48 16.15 7.72
C PHE A 228 -22.23 15.66 8.96
N HIS A 229 -21.84 14.50 9.52
CA HIS A 229 -22.52 13.93 10.68
C HIS A 229 -22.28 14.72 11.97
N PHE A 230 -21.09 15.29 12.15
CA PHE A 230 -20.81 16.17 13.29
C PHE A 230 -21.71 17.41 13.28
N ILE A 231 -21.88 18.05 12.12
CA ILE A 231 -22.78 19.20 11.93
C ILE A 231 -24.25 18.77 12.15
N THR A 232 -24.66 17.62 11.61
CA THR A 232 -26.01 17.08 11.80
C THR A 232 -26.28 16.68 13.24
N PHE A 233 -25.27 16.34 14.06
CA PHE A 233 -25.43 16.03 15.48
C PHE A 233 -25.37 17.29 16.37
N LEU A 234 -24.70 18.36 15.93
CA LEU A 234 -24.80 19.68 16.57
C LEU A 234 -26.19 20.31 16.38
N TYR A 235 -26.88 20.05 15.27
CA TYR A 235 -28.21 20.62 15.00
C TYR A 235 -29.30 20.19 16.03
N PRO A 236 -29.33 18.94 16.53
CA PRO A 236 -30.15 18.52 17.65
C PRO A 236 -29.76 19.09 19.02
N TRP A 237 -28.71 19.90 19.17
CA TRP A 237 -28.48 20.63 20.44
C TRP A 237 -29.65 21.57 20.80
N GLY A 238 -30.63 21.76 19.91
CA GLY A 238 -31.91 22.39 20.20
C GLY A 238 -33.05 21.46 20.67
N PHE A 239 -32.89 20.12 20.62
CA PHE A 239 -33.93 19.16 21.02
C PHE A 239 -33.50 18.32 22.23
N TRP A 240 -34.16 18.58 23.35
CA TRP A 240 -34.10 17.76 24.56
C TRP A 240 -34.52 16.32 24.26
N ILE A 241 -33.59 15.37 24.30
CA ILE A 241 -33.92 13.94 24.24
C ILE A 241 -33.97 13.42 25.69
N PRO A 242 -35.15 13.15 26.25
CA PRO A 242 -35.26 12.60 27.60
C PRO A 242 -34.78 11.15 27.58
N THR A 243 -33.82 10.80 28.43
CA THR A 243 -33.58 9.40 28.78
C THR A 243 -34.43 9.03 29.99
N ALA A 244 -34.77 7.74 30.12
CA ALA A 244 -35.62 7.21 31.19
C ALA A 244 -35.07 7.42 32.62
N GLY A 245 -33.85 7.95 32.79
CA GLY A 245 -33.19 8.19 34.08
C GLY A 245 -32.85 9.66 34.38
N GLY A 246 -33.35 10.62 33.60
CA GLY A 246 -33.13 12.06 33.86
C GLY A 246 -31.74 12.60 33.47
N ALA A 247 -30.79 11.74 33.07
CA ALA A 247 -29.52 12.16 32.48
C ALA A 247 -29.74 12.60 31.02
N SER A 248 -29.71 13.90 30.75
CA SER A 248 -29.83 14.38 29.38
C SER A 248 -28.66 13.85 28.54
N MET A 249 -28.94 13.36 27.33
CA MET A 249 -27.90 12.99 26.34
C MET A 249 -27.05 14.19 25.87
N LEU A 250 -27.29 15.37 26.46
CA LEU A 250 -26.70 16.66 26.15
C LEU A 250 -25.48 16.98 27.02
N SER A 251 -25.08 16.12 27.96
CA SER A 251 -23.81 16.32 28.65
C SER A 251 -22.64 16.13 27.69
N ARG A 252 -21.62 17.00 27.80
CA ARG A 252 -20.37 16.89 27.01
C ARG A 252 -19.81 15.47 27.06
N SER A 253 -19.86 14.86 28.23
CA SER A 253 -19.40 13.49 28.47
C SER A 253 -20.18 12.44 27.70
N ALA A 254 -21.51 12.54 27.64
CA ALA A 254 -22.34 11.64 26.83
C ALA A 254 -22.05 11.82 25.33
N PHE A 255 -21.94 13.07 24.87
CA PHE A 255 -21.62 13.37 23.47
C PHE A 255 -20.23 12.85 23.07
N GLY A 256 -19.21 13.16 23.87
CA GLY A 256 -17.84 12.69 23.63
C GLY A 256 -17.74 11.16 23.62
N THR A 257 -18.45 10.49 24.53
CA THR A 257 -18.50 9.02 24.58
C THR A 257 -19.22 8.42 23.37
N PHE A 258 -20.32 9.04 22.91
CA PHE A 258 -21.04 8.60 21.69
C PHE A 258 -20.15 8.69 20.45
N ILE A 259 -19.51 9.84 20.25
CA ILE A 259 -18.63 10.08 19.10
C ILE A 259 -17.45 9.11 19.15
N TYR A 260 -16.86 8.91 20.33
CA TYR A 260 -15.77 7.95 20.50
C TYR A 260 -16.19 6.52 20.16
N HIS A 261 -17.36 6.07 20.65
CA HIS A 261 -17.92 4.77 20.31
C HIS A 261 -18.06 4.60 18.79
N CYS A 262 -18.63 5.59 18.12
CA CYS A 262 -18.80 5.54 16.66
C CYS A 262 -17.45 5.53 15.93
N VAL A 263 -16.46 6.32 16.38
CA VAL A 263 -15.10 6.34 15.80
C VAL A 263 -14.43 4.96 15.91
N VAL A 264 -14.47 4.33 17.10
CA VAL A 264 -13.90 2.99 17.31
C VAL A 264 -14.54 1.97 16.38
N PHE A 265 -15.86 2.02 16.24
CA PHE A 265 -16.59 1.14 15.33
C PHE A 265 -16.22 1.41 13.86
N VAL A 266 -16.32 2.65 13.38
CA VAL A 266 -15.99 3.02 11.99
C VAL A 266 -14.58 2.57 11.62
N VAL A 267 -13.59 2.82 12.47
CA VAL A 267 -12.19 2.45 12.22
C VAL A 267 -12.02 0.92 12.12
N ASN A 268 -12.58 0.16 13.05
CA ASN A 268 -12.46 -1.31 13.04
C ASN A 268 -13.21 -1.94 11.86
N PHE A 269 -14.45 -1.51 11.59
CA PHE A 269 -15.23 -2.04 10.46
C PHE A 269 -14.66 -1.60 9.10
N LYS A 270 -14.05 -0.42 9.00
CA LYS A 270 -13.30 0.00 7.80
C LYS A 270 -12.20 -1.00 7.46
N LEU A 271 -11.50 -1.52 8.47
CA LEU A 271 -10.45 -2.52 8.27
C LEU A 271 -11.03 -3.85 7.75
N VAL A 272 -12.17 -4.29 8.30
CA VAL A 272 -12.89 -5.49 7.84
C VAL A 272 -13.27 -5.37 6.37
N LEU A 273 -13.83 -4.22 5.96
CA LEU A 273 -14.19 -3.92 4.57
C LEU A 273 -12.99 -3.89 3.63
N LYS A 274 -11.80 -3.54 4.15
CA LYS A 274 -10.58 -3.52 3.36
C LYS A 274 -9.95 -4.90 3.21
N SER A 275 -10.07 -5.75 4.22
CA SER A 275 -9.54 -7.12 4.23
C SER A 275 -10.22 -7.99 3.19
N ARG A 276 -9.41 -8.76 2.47
CA ARG A 276 -9.87 -9.78 1.51
C ARG A 276 -9.76 -11.18 2.06
N TYR A 277 -8.99 -11.37 3.14
CA TYR A 277 -8.71 -12.68 3.72
C TYR A 277 -9.18 -12.74 5.17
N TRP A 278 -10.46 -13.06 5.35
CA TRP A 278 -11.09 -13.15 6.66
C TRP A 278 -10.73 -14.46 7.34
N THR A 279 -9.68 -14.42 8.16
CA THR A 279 -9.32 -15.54 9.04
C THR A 279 -10.10 -15.46 10.35
N TRP A 280 -10.29 -16.60 11.00
CA TRP A 280 -10.88 -16.65 12.35
C TRP A 280 -10.09 -15.80 13.35
N LEU A 281 -8.76 -15.74 13.23
CA LEU A 281 -7.90 -14.87 14.05
C LEU A 281 -8.19 -13.39 13.81
N PHE A 282 -8.35 -12.97 12.55
CA PHE A 282 -8.68 -11.60 12.20
C PHE A 282 -10.07 -11.20 12.71
N LEU A 283 -11.09 -12.02 12.45
CA LEU A 283 -12.44 -11.77 12.94
C LEU A 283 -12.50 -11.77 14.48
N GLY A 284 -11.81 -12.72 15.12
CA GLY A 284 -11.67 -12.78 16.58
C GLY A 284 -11.00 -11.53 17.13
N SER A 285 -9.97 -11.00 16.47
CA SER A 285 -9.31 -9.77 16.89
C SER A 285 -10.23 -8.55 16.87
N ILE A 286 -11.07 -8.42 15.84
CA ILE A 286 -12.08 -7.36 15.73
C ILE A 286 -13.14 -7.51 16.84
N PHE A 287 -13.62 -8.74 17.07
CA PHE A 287 -14.59 -9.01 18.11
C PHE A 287 -14.06 -8.65 19.50
N ILE A 288 -12.82 -9.08 19.80
CA ILE A 288 -12.15 -8.80 21.07
C ILE A 288 -11.94 -7.29 21.25
N THR A 289 -11.52 -6.54 20.23
CA THR A 289 -11.32 -5.10 20.39
C THR A 289 -12.62 -4.34 20.55
N VAL A 290 -13.65 -4.64 19.76
CA VAL A 290 -14.94 -3.94 19.83
C VAL A 290 -15.66 -4.27 21.14
N PHE A 291 -15.78 -5.56 21.48
CA PHE A 291 -16.45 -5.95 22.73
C PHE A 291 -15.62 -5.57 23.96
N GLY A 292 -14.30 -5.72 23.90
CA GLY A 292 -13.38 -5.28 24.95
C GLY A 292 -13.47 -3.77 25.20
N PHE A 293 -13.55 -2.96 24.14
CA PHE A 293 -13.81 -1.52 24.26
C PHE A 293 -15.13 -1.25 25.00
N MET A 294 -16.22 -1.89 24.59
CA MET A 294 -17.53 -1.69 25.24
C MET A 294 -17.49 -2.10 26.72
N LEU A 295 -16.88 -3.25 27.04
CA LEU A 295 -16.76 -3.75 28.40
C LEU A 295 -15.92 -2.80 29.27
N VAL A 296 -14.71 -2.41 28.82
CA VAL A 296 -13.82 -1.53 29.57
C VAL A 296 -14.48 -0.18 29.80
N THR A 297 -15.18 0.37 28.80
CA THR A 297 -15.87 1.65 28.92
C THR A 297 -17.07 1.57 29.87
N ALA A 298 -17.80 0.46 29.86
CA ALA A 298 -18.90 0.24 30.80
C ALA A 298 -18.40 0.12 32.25
N VAL A 299 -17.33 -0.66 32.48
CA VAL A 299 -16.70 -0.78 33.79
C VAL A 299 -16.12 0.56 34.25
N TYR A 300 -15.47 1.31 33.36
CA TYR A 300 -14.96 2.64 33.66
C TYR A 300 -16.07 3.61 34.09
N SER A 301 -17.22 3.58 33.40
CA SER A 301 -18.40 4.39 33.72
C SER A 301 -19.04 4.03 35.06
N LEU A 302 -18.83 2.82 35.58
CA LEU A 302 -19.27 2.42 36.94
C LEU A 302 -18.34 2.94 38.04
N ILE A 303 -17.03 2.90 37.78
CA ILE A 303 -16.01 3.21 38.79
C ILE A 303 -15.83 4.71 38.95
N VAL A 304 -15.83 5.46 37.84
CA VAL A 304 -15.61 6.91 37.89
C VAL A 304 -16.84 7.62 38.37
N THR A 305 -16.67 8.46 39.39
CA THR A 305 -17.72 9.23 40.07
C THR A 305 -17.94 10.63 39.47
N ASP A 306 -17.18 11.00 38.44
CA ASP A 306 -17.26 12.30 37.78
C ASP A 306 -18.36 12.33 36.70
N LEU A 307 -18.26 13.25 35.73
CA LEU A 307 -19.22 13.43 34.62
C LEU A 307 -19.44 12.17 33.74
N MET A 308 -18.64 11.11 33.91
CA MET A 308 -18.76 9.83 33.21
C MET A 308 -19.57 8.78 33.97
N HIS A 309 -20.00 9.09 35.20
CA HIS A 309 -20.69 8.15 36.07
C HIS A 309 -22.02 7.67 35.47
N TYR A 310 -22.14 6.36 35.25
CA TYR A 310 -23.25 5.68 34.56
C TYR A 310 -23.59 6.14 33.13
N THR A 311 -22.95 7.18 32.60
CA THR A 311 -23.21 7.74 31.28
C THR A 311 -23.24 6.66 30.20
N TYR A 312 -22.22 5.80 30.13
CA TYR A 312 -22.16 4.78 29.08
C TYR A 312 -23.17 3.64 29.28
N ILE A 313 -23.51 3.30 30.52
CA ILE A 313 -24.51 2.26 30.82
C ILE A 313 -25.90 2.70 30.37
N TYR A 314 -26.28 3.93 30.68
CA TYR A 314 -27.54 4.49 30.21
C TYR A 314 -27.60 4.58 28.68
N MET A 315 -26.47 4.87 28.03
CA MET A 315 -26.38 4.85 26.57
C MET A 315 -26.58 3.45 25.99
N LEU A 316 -25.91 2.42 26.55
CA LEU A 316 -26.08 1.02 26.12
C LEU A 316 -27.51 0.51 26.30
N GLY A 317 -28.25 1.00 27.31
CA GLY A 317 -29.66 0.68 27.52
C GLY A 317 -30.63 1.40 26.57
N SER A 318 -30.17 2.43 25.84
CA SER A 318 -31.02 3.22 24.95
C SER A 318 -31.07 2.63 23.54
N LEU A 319 -32.26 2.34 23.02
CA LEU A 319 -32.44 1.91 21.64
C LEU A 319 -31.99 2.97 20.63
N LEU A 320 -32.20 4.25 20.95
CA LEU A 320 -31.82 5.37 20.09
C LEU A 320 -30.30 5.44 19.88
N PHE A 321 -29.52 5.15 20.93
CA PHE A 321 -28.07 5.10 20.86
C PHE A 321 -27.61 4.10 19.78
N TRP A 322 -28.12 2.88 19.81
CA TRP A 322 -27.78 1.83 18.84
C TRP A 322 -28.21 2.19 17.42
N LEU A 323 -29.40 2.76 17.25
CA LEU A 323 -29.90 3.18 15.93
C LEU A 323 -29.02 4.29 15.33
N LEU A 324 -28.67 5.30 16.13
CA LEU A 324 -27.80 6.39 15.69
C LEU A 324 -26.38 5.90 15.40
N SER A 325 -25.80 5.03 16.24
CA SER A 325 -24.50 4.42 15.99
C SER A 325 -24.49 3.60 14.69
N LEU A 326 -25.54 2.81 14.43
CA LEU A 326 -25.65 2.04 13.19
C LEU A 326 -25.80 2.96 11.97
N LEU A 327 -26.63 3.99 12.06
CA LEU A 327 -26.84 4.95 10.97
C LEU A 327 -25.53 5.66 10.63
N LEU A 328 -24.79 6.12 11.63
CA LEU A 328 -23.50 6.78 11.45
C LEU A 328 -22.47 5.83 10.84
N LEU A 329 -22.41 4.57 11.32
CA LEU A 329 -21.53 3.55 10.76
C LEU A 329 -21.80 3.34 9.26
N VAL A 330 -23.07 3.13 8.90
CA VAL A 330 -23.49 2.89 7.52
C VAL A 330 -23.18 4.11 6.65
N ALA A 331 -23.51 5.31 7.13
CA ALA A 331 -23.30 6.54 6.37
C ALA A 331 -21.80 6.87 6.17
N CYS A 332 -20.93 6.52 7.12
CA CYS A 332 -19.49 6.65 6.95
C CYS A 332 -18.91 5.60 5.98
N LEU A 333 -19.33 4.34 6.08
CA LEU A 333 -18.68 3.23 5.37
C LEU A 333 -19.24 2.95 3.97
N VAL A 334 -20.54 3.16 3.73
CA VAL A 334 -21.17 2.87 2.43
C VAL A 334 -20.57 3.69 1.29
N PRO A 335 -20.35 5.02 1.42
CA PRO A 335 -19.75 5.83 0.35
C PRO A 335 -18.33 5.39 -0.02
N ASP A 336 -17.56 4.94 0.98
CA ASP A 336 -16.23 4.38 0.75
C ASP A 336 -16.29 3.04 -0.01
N CYS A 337 -17.25 2.19 0.33
CA CYS A 337 -17.52 0.95 -0.39
C CYS A 337 -17.95 1.21 -1.83
N THR A 338 -18.92 2.11 -2.05
CA THR A 338 -19.41 2.42 -3.40
C THR A 338 -18.30 3.00 -4.27
N PHE A 339 -17.51 3.93 -3.74
CA PHE A 339 -16.37 4.47 -4.48
C PHE A 339 -15.34 3.39 -4.85
N SER A 340 -15.00 2.51 -3.89
CA SER A 340 -14.06 1.41 -4.14
C SER A 340 -14.58 0.45 -5.22
N VAL A 341 -15.87 0.11 -5.19
CA VAL A 341 -16.52 -0.74 -6.19
C VAL A 341 -16.54 -0.05 -7.56
N LEU A 342 -16.90 1.23 -7.61
CA LEU A 342 -16.91 2.03 -8.84
C LEU A 342 -15.52 2.12 -9.45
N GLN A 343 -14.47 2.32 -8.64
CA GLN A 343 -13.09 2.38 -9.14
C GLN A 343 -12.65 1.04 -9.74
N ILE A 344 -12.99 -0.09 -9.10
CA ILE A 344 -12.73 -1.43 -9.62
C ILE A 344 -13.48 -1.65 -10.94
N TYR A 345 -14.76 -1.28 -10.99
CA TYR A 345 -15.60 -1.41 -12.17
C TYR A 345 -15.08 -0.55 -13.33
N MET A 346 -14.79 0.71 -13.09
CA MET A 346 -14.26 1.66 -14.07
C MET A 346 -12.90 1.21 -14.62
N HIS A 347 -12.00 0.70 -13.76
CA HIS A 347 -10.70 0.18 -14.20
C HIS A 347 -10.83 -1.09 -15.04
N SER A 348 -11.75 -1.99 -14.65
CA SER A 348 -12.07 -3.21 -15.41
C SER A 348 -12.64 -2.85 -16.79
N THR A 349 -13.59 -1.91 -16.82
CA THR A 349 -14.21 -1.41 -18.04
C THR A 349 -13.21 -0.69 -18.94
N TYR A 350 -12.36 0.18 -18.38
CA TYR A 350 -11.27 0.82 -19.12
C TYR A 350 -10.31 -0.21 -19.74
N LYS A 351 -9.90 -1.26 -19.00
CA LYS A 351 -9.08 -2.34 -19.55
C LYS A 351 -9.78 -3.09 -20.68
N LYS A 352 -11.08 -3.39 -20.54
CA LYS A 352 -11.89 -4.03 -21.60
C LYS A 352 -11.99 -3.14 -22.84
N ILE A 353 -12.31 -1.86 -22.67
CA ILE A 353 -12.39 -0.86 -23.73
C ILE A 353 -11.04 -0.71 -24.43
N LYS A 354 -9.93 -0.54 -23.69
CA LYS A 354 -8.58 -0.45 -24.25
C LYS A 354 -8.20 -1.70 -25.05
N LYS A 355 -8.59 -2.89 -24.58
CA LYS A 355 -8.41 -4.15 -25.32
C LYS A 355 -9.26 -4.19 -26.60
N LYS A 356 -10.50 -3.71 -26.57
CA LYS A 356 -11.41 -3.61 -27.73
C LYS A 356 -10.92 -2.58 -28.76
N TRP A 357 -10.53 -1.38 -28.32
CA TRP A 357 -9.95 -0.33 -29.15
C TRP A 357 -8.64 -0.77 -29.82
N LYS A 358 -7.74 -1.46 -29.09
CA LYS A 358 -6.54 -2.05 -29.68
C LYS A 358 -6.86 -3.07 -30.77
N LYS A 359 -7.93 -3.88 -30.63
CA LYS A 359 -8.37 -4.79 -31.69
C LYS A 359 -8.91 -4.04 -32.91
N ILE A 360 -9.72 -3.00 -32.71
CA ILE A 360 -10.39 -2.26 -33.79
C ILE A 360 -9.40 -1.37 -34.56
N PHE A 361 -8.59 -0.57 -33.86
CA PHE A 361 -7.68 0.40 -34.49
C PHE A 361 -6.28 -0.15 -34.76
N GLY A 362 -5.85 -1.21 -34.05
CA GLY A 362 -4.62 -1.93 -34.36
C GLY A 362 -4.69 -2.67 -35.70
N SER A 363 -5.89 -3.03 -36.17
CA SER A 363 -6.08 -3.67 -37.47
C SER A 363 -6.06 -2.69 -38.65
N LYS A 364 -6.48 -1.42 -38.45
CA LYS A 364 -6.59 -0.44 -39.55
C LYS A 364 -5.27 0.20 -39.97
N LYS A 365 -4.24 0.22 -39.11
CA LYS A 365 -2.93 0.78 -39.46
C LYS A 365 -2.09 -0.09 -40.42
N HIS A 366 -2.44 -1.37 -40.60
CA HIS A 366 -1.66 -2.28 -41.45
C HIS A 366 -2.00 -2.20 -42.95
N ASN A 367 -3.16 -1.66 -43.34
CA ASN A 367 -3.55 -1.63 -44.76
C ASN A 367 -3.02 -0.43 -45.55
N HIS A 368 -2.44 0.58 -44.90
CA HIS A 368 -1.94 1.78 -45.61
C HIS A 368 -0.42 1.80 -45.87
N TYR A 369 0.36 0.88 -45.29
CA TYR A 369 1.84 0.90 -45.41
C TYR A 369 2.42 -0.13 -46.41
N ASN A 370 1.58 -0.94 -47.07
CA ASN A 370 2.05 -1.98 -47.99
C ASN A 370 2.14 -1.56 -49.46
N PHE A 371 1.93 -0.28 -49.82
CA PHE A 371 1.87 0.12 -51.24
C PHE A 371 3.17 0.71 -51.83
N ASN A 372 4.23 0.98 -51.05
CA ASN A 372 5.40 1.74 -51.55
C ASN A 372 6.79 1.12 -51.31
N ARG A 373 6.91 -0.21 -51.16
CA ARG A 373 8.23 -0.86 -50.91
C ARG A 373 8.84 -1.63 -52.08
N SER A 374 8.23 -1.64 -53.26
CA SER A 374 8.74 -2.39 -54.42
C SER A 374 9.75 -1.65 -55.31
N SER A 375 10.12 -0.39 -55.02
CA SER A 375 10.95 0.43 -55.91
C SER A 375 12.39 0.69 -55.45
N PHE A 376 12.87 0.12 -54.33
CA PHE A 376 14.19 0.49 -53.76
C PHE A 376 15.16 -0.69 -53.50
N GLN A 377 15.00 -1.81 -54.21
CA GLN A 377 15.97 -2.92 -54.18
C GLN A 377 16.41 -3.27 -55.61
N ARG A 378 17.24 -2.44 -56.22
CA ARG A 378 18.12 -2.82 -57.35
C ARG A 378 19.22 -1.76 -57.51
N SER A 379 20.34 -1.95 -56.79
CA SER A 379 21.70 -1.59 -57.26
C SER A 379 22.72 -1.73 -56.11
N SER A 380 23.34 -2.91 -55.97
CA SER A 380 24.68 -3.05 -55.37
C SER A 380 25.21 -4.46 -55.57
N THR A 381 25.40 -4.85 -56.84
CA THR A 381 26.32 -5.94 -57.18
C THR A 381 27.68 -5.33 -57.49
N LEU A 382 28.64 -5.62 -56.61
CA LEU A 382 30.06 -5.33 -56.77
C LEU A 382 30.61 -5.96 -58.06
N HIS A 383 31.29 -5.14 -58.87
CA HIS A 383 32.26 -5.60 -59.87
C HIS A 383 33.65 -5.12 -59.43
N THR A 384 34.53 -6.06 -59.11
CA THR A 384 35.98 -5.94 -59.37
C THR A 384 36.21 -6.27 -60.85
N PRO A 385 37.15 -5.61 -61.55
CA PRO A 385 38.47 -6.25 -61.68
C PRO A 385 39.69 -5.29 -61.84
N SER A 386 40.86 -5.93 -61.68
CA SER A 386 42.26 -5.56 -61.98
C SER A 386 42.89 -4.38 -61.25
#